data_AF-A0A2P0AZD6-F1
#
_entry.id   AF-A0A2P0AZD6-F1
#
_cell.length_a   1.000
_cell.length_b   1.000
_cell.length_c   1.000
_cell.angle_alpha   90.00
_cell.angle_beta   90.00
_cell.angle_gamma   90.00
#
_symmetry.space_group_name_H-M   'P 1'
#
loop_
_entity.id
_entity.type
_entity.pdbx_description
1 polymer ?
#
loop_
_entity_poly.entity_id
_entity_poly.type
_entity_poly.pdbx_seq_one_letter_code
_entity_poly.pdbx_strand_id
1 'polypeptide(L)'
;MLCAQAQPQAEPPAQHLRSLDAAEASRMLDALRAEQAKLSDGEKTYFHLSSGAPASYDQNRIGPRDAFVALDLDHVWQIERTSRDGAVFPTYRLTIVPDGHNAPIWTLGVMMTWPRDVVRIIEVDMFYGPPAPF
;
A
#
# COMPACT_ATOMS: atom_id res chain seq x y z
N MET A 1 23.29 40.83 5.36
CA MET A 1 22.74 39.58 5.91
C MET A 1 21.64 39.12 4.95
N LEU A 2 21.89 38.06 4.17
CA LEU A 2 20.86 37.44 3.33
C LEU A 2 20.21 36.32 4.15
N CYS A 3 18.91 36.47 4.42
CA CYS A 3 18.10 35.40 5.01
C CYS A 3 17.88 34.32 3.95
N ALA A 4 18.39 33.11 4.19
CA ALA A 4 18.06 31.94 3.40
C ALA A 4 16.57 31.64 3.58
N GLN A 5 15.80 31.69 2.49
CA GLN A 5 14.41 31.27 2.48
C GLN A 5 14.39 29.74 2.55
N ALA A 6 13.95 29.19 3.68
CA ALA A 6 13.59 27.79 3.78
C ALA A 6 12.44 27.52 2.80
N GLN A 7 12.70 26.69 1.79
CA GLN A 7 11.66 26.20 0.89
C GLN A 7 10.66 25.40 1.74
N PRO A 8 9.34 25.63 1.60
CA PRO A 8 8.36 24.78 2.24
C PRO A 8 8.53 23.36 1.70
N GLN A 9 8.94 22.46 2.58
CA GLN A 9 8.91 21.03 2.33
C GLN A 9 7.46 20.70 1.96
N ALA A 10 7.22 20.29 0.72
CA ALA A 10 5.88 19.93 0.28
C ALA A 10 5.34 18.85 1.23
N GLU A 11 4.25 19.16 1.94
CA GLU A 11 3.55 18.17 2.74
C GLU A 11 3.16 17.02 1.80
N PRO A 12 3.47 15.76 2.14
CA PRO A 12 3.00 14.64 1.35
C PRO A 12 1.47 14.73 1.22
N PRO A 13 0.89 14.42 0.05
CA PRO A 13 -0.54 14.54 -0.17
C PRO A 13 -1.29 13.83 0.95
N ALA A 14 -2.26 14.51 1.55
CA ALA A 14 -3.02 13.97 2.68
C ALA A 14 -3.69 12.65 2.25
N GLN A 15 -3.22 11.55 2.81
CA GLN A 15 -3.82 10.23 2.59
C GLN A 15 -5.27 10.27 3.08
N HIS A 16 -6.19 9.82 2.24
CA HIS A 16 -7.60 9.74 2.62
C HIS A 16 -7.78 8.51 3.52
N LEU A 17 -7.92 8.73 4.83
CA LEU A 17 -8.11 7.65 5.80
C LEU A 17 -9.59 7.40 6.03
N ARG A 18 -10.01 6.13 5.97
CA ARG A 18 -11.38 5.68 6.27
C ARG A 18 -11.38 4.58 7.32
N SER A 19 -12.06 4.81 8.44
CA SER A 19 -12.21 3.81 9.53
C SER A 19 -10.89 3.35 10.17
N LEU A 20 -9.84 4.17 10.09
CA LEU A 20 -8.57 3.99 10.79
C LEU A 20 -7.97 5.35 11.11
N ASP A 21 -7.07 5.40 12.09
CA ASP A 21 -6.30 6.61 12.41
C ASP A 21 -4.95 6.63 11.67
N ALA A 22 -4.26 7.78 11.78
CA ALA A 22 -2.97 7.99 11.12
C ALA A 22 -1.85 7.09 11.66
N ALA A 23 -1.92 6.69 12.93
CA ALA A 23 -0.90 5.83 13.54
C ALA A 23 -1.03 4.38 13.04
N GLU A 24 -2.27 3.87 12.95
CA GLU A 24 -2.59 2.57 12.35
C GLU A 24 -2.18 2.55 10.88
N ALA A 25 -2.50 3.61 10.12
CA ALA A 25 -2.10 3.75 8.72
C ALA A 25 -0.57 3.75 8.53
N SER A 26 0.16 4.55 9.31
CA SER A 26 1.63 4.61 9.26
C SER A 26 2.24 3.25 9.54
N ARG A 27 1.80 2.56 10.60
CA ARG A 27 2.35 1.27 11.00
C ARG A 27 2.06 0.17 9.96
N MET A 28 0.91 0.23 9.29
CA MET A 28 0.59 -0.64 8.16
C MET A 28 1.54 -0.40 6.97
N LEU A 29 1.74 0.86 6.58
CA LEU A 29 2.65 1.21 5.47
C LEU A 29 4.09 0.84 5.77
N ASP A 30 4.56 1.08 7.00
CA ASP A 30 5.92 0.73 7.41
C ASP A 30 6.15 -0.78 7.37
N ALA A 31 5.15 -1.59 7.72
CA ALA A 31 5.22 -3.04 7.58
C ALA A 31 5.32 -3.46 6.10
N LEU A 32 4.54 -2.85 5.20
CA LEU A 32 4.64 -3.13 3.77
C LEU A 32 6.02 -2.75 3.21
N ARG A 33 6.52 -1.55 3.54
CA ARG A 33 7.85 -1.08 3.13
C ARG A 33 8.96 -2.00 3.63
N ALA A 34 8.87 -2.46 4.88
CA ALA A 34 9.83 -3.40 5.44
C ALA A 34 9.86 -4.74 4.68
N GLU A 35 8.69 -5.26 4.30
CA GLU A 35 8.63 -6.49 3.48
C GLU A 35 9.08 -6.27 2.04
N GLN A 36 8.80 -5.10 1.44
CA GLN A 36 9.36 -4.72 0.13
C GLN A 36 10.89 -4.69 0.16
N ALA A 37 11.49 -4.11 1.21
CA ALA A 37 12.95 -4.04 1.37
C ALA A 37 13.56 -5.44 1.45
N LYS A 38 13.03 -6.31 2.33
CA LYS A 38 13.47 -7.71 2.44
C LYS A 38 13.40 -8.45 1.10
N LEU A 39 12.27 -8.34 0.41
CA LEU A 39 12.10 -8.98 -0.89
C LEU A 39 13.06 -8.44 -1.96
N SER A 40 13.35 -7.13 -1.93
CA SER A 40 14.32 -6.47 -2.82
C SER A 40 15.74 -6.98 -2.58
N ASP A 41 16.09 -7.22 -1.32
CA ASP A 41 17.39 -7.76 -0.90
C ASP A 41 17.52 -9.28 -1.14
N GLY A 42 16.48 -9.92 -1.71
CA GLY A 42 16.46 -11.35 -1.98
C GLY A 42 16.15 -12.21 -0.76
N GLU A 43 15.73 -11.61 0.35
CA GLU A 43 15.28 -12.34 1.53
C GLU A 43 13.92 -13.01 1.31
N LYS A 44 13.62 -14.01 2.14
CA LYS A 44 12.34 -14.71 2.13
C LYS A 44 11.36 -14.01 3.05
N THR A 45 10.14 -13.83 2.57
CA THR A 45 8.98 -13.48 3.38
C THR A 45 7.95 -14.60 3.41
N TYR A 46 7.07 -14.57 4.40
CA TYR A 46 6.13 -15.65 4.70
C TYR A 46 4.71 -15.10 4.84
N PHE A 47 4.18 -14.57 3.73
CA PHE A 47 2.78 -14.20 3.59
C PHE A 47 2.28 -14.56 2.18
N HIS A 48 0.96 -14.68 2.03
CA HIS A 48 0.35 -14.93 0.72
C HIS A 48 0.40 -13.67 -0.13
N LEU A 49 0.96 -13.77 -1.32
CA LEU A 49 1.07 -12.65 -2.23
C LEU A 49 0.43 -13.02 -3.57
N SER A 50 -0.59 -12.25 -3.96
CA SER A 50 -1.29 -12.43 -5.22
C SER A 50 -1.31 -11.11 -6.02
N SER A 51 -1.32 -11.22 -7.34
CA SER A 51 -1.46 -10.08 -8.23
C SER A 51 -2.31 -10.44 -9.44
N GLY A 52 -3.03 -9.46 -9.97
CA GLY A 52 -3.80 -9.62 -11.19
C GLY A 52 -4.09 -8.29 -11.88
N ALA A 53 -4.49 -8.39 -13.14
CA ALA A 53 -4.98 -7.27 -13.94
C ALA A 53 -5.95 -7.81 -15.02
N PRO A 54 -6.71 -6.96 -15.72
CA PRO A 54 -7.39 -7.37 -16.93
C PRO A 54 -6.45 -8.07 -17.91
N ALA A 55 -6.95 -9.09 -18.62
CA ALA A 55 -6.11 -9.93 -19.48
C ALA A 55 -5.37 -9.17 -20.58
N SER A 56 -5.87 -8.00 -20.98
CA SER A 56 -5.26 -7.11 -21.97
C SER A 56 -4.12 -6.24 -21.42
N TYR A 57 -3.93 -6.18 -20.10
CA TYR A 57 -2.96 -5.28 -19.48
C TYR A 57 -1.61 -5.99 -19.28
N ASP A 58 -0.51 -5.28 -19.51
CA ASP A 58 0.84 -5.84 -19.39
C ASP A 58 1.16 -6.29 -17.96
N GLN A 59 0.54 -5.64 -16.96
CA GLN A 59 0.65 -5.98 -15.55
C GLN A 59 0.18 -7.41 -15.24
N ASN A 60 -0.67 -7.99 -16.07
CA ASN A 60 -1.09 -9.38 -15.91
C ASN A 60 0.04 -10.39 -16.21
N ARG A 61 1.17 -9.94 -16.76
CA ARG A 61 2.39 -10.75 -16.99
C ARG A 61 3.42 -10.62 -15.87
N ILE A 62 3.22 -9.69 -14.94
CA ILE A 62 4.15 -9.45 -13.83
C ILE A 62 3.80 -10.41 -12.70
N GLY A 63 4.81 -11.14 -12.19
CA GLY A 63 4.63 -12.03 -11.06
C GLY A 63 4.31 -11.26 -9.77
N PRO A 64 3.58 -11.86 -8.81
CA PRO A 64 3.14 -11.15 -7.60
C PRO A 64 4.28 -10.52 -6.80
N ARG A 65 5.43 -11.21 -6.67
CA ARG A 65 6.61 -10.67 -5.99
C ARG A 65 7.12 -9.38 -6.63
N ASP A 66 7.28 -9.39 -7.95
CA ASP A 66 7.86 -8.27 -8.68
C ASP A 66 6.87 -7.09 -8.72
N ALA A 67 5.57 -7.38 -8.85
CA ALA A 67 4.53 -6.36 -8.74
C ALA A 67 4.56 -5.68 -7.36
N PHE A 68 4.66 -6.46 -6.28
CA PHE A 68 4.67 -5.94 -4.91
C PHE A 68 5.88 -5.06 -4.62
N VAL A 69 7.07 -5.48 -5.05
CA VAL A 69 8.30 -4.71 -4.87
C VAL A 69 8.27 -3.42 -5.70
N ALA A 70 7.62 -3.43 -6.87
CA ALA A 70 7.50 -2.26 -7.73
C ALA A 70 6.42 -1.25 -7.31
N LEU A 71 5.57 -1.58 -6.33
CA LEU A 71 4.56 -0.65 -5.83
C LEU A 71 5.22 0.55 -5.15
N ASP A 72 4.89 1.74 -5.63
CA ASP A 72 5.27 2.98 -4.97
C ASP A 72 4.24 3.35 -3.89
N LEU A 73 4.60 3.09 -2.64
CA LEU A 73 3.75 3.35 -1.49
C LEU A 73 3.66 4.85 -1.12
N ASP A 74 4.45 5.71 -1.75
CA ASP A 74 4.34 7.16 -1.57
C ASP A 74 3.19 7.75 -2.41
N HIS A 75 2.71 7.00 -3.41
CA HIS A 75 1.52 7.31 -4.21
C HIS A 75 0.21 6.72 -3.66
N VAL A 76 0.20 6.30 -2.38
CA VAL A 76 -1.03 5.86 -1.71
C VAL A 76 -1.97 7.06 -1.55
N TRP A 77 -3.10 7.02 -2.23
CA TRP A 77 -4.12 8.06 -2.18
C TRP A 77 -5.15 7.85 -1.06
N GLN A 78 -5.55 6.59 -0.82
CA GLN A 78 -6.52 6.22 0.20
C GLN A 78 -6.12 4.95 0.92
N ILE A 79 -6.41 4.92 2.22
CA ILE A 79 -6.36 3.72 3.06
C ILE A 79 -7.70 3.59 3.76
N GLU A 80 -8.30 2.42 3.66
CA GLU A 80 -9.57 2.07 4.31
C GLU A 80 -9.36 0.83 5.16
N ARG A 81 -9.82 0.84 6.42
CA ARG A 81 -10.03 -0.39 7.18
C ARG A 81 -11.39 -0.97 6.80
N THR A 82 -11.38 -2.18 6.27
CA THR A 82 -12.60 -2.88 5.81
C THR A 82 -13.13 -3.86 6.86
N SER A 83 -12.31 -4.27 7.82
CA SER A 83 -12.71 -5.03 9.00
C SER A 83 -13.31 -4.14 10.10
N ARG A 84 -14.04 -4.72 11.05
CA ARG A 84 -14.47 -4.01 12.26
C ARG A 84 -13.30 -3.69 13.20
N ASP A 85 -13.47 -2.67 14.03
CA ASP A 85 -12.51 -2.35 15.10
C ASP A 85 -12.35 -3.51 16.08
N GLY A 86 -11.10 -3.73 16.50
CA GLY A 86 -10.74 -4.85 17.37
C GLY A 86 -10.71 -6.24 16.71
N ALA A 87 -10.87 -6.33 15.38
CA ALA A 87 -10.68 -7.59 14.67
C ALA A 87 -9.26 -8.16 14.93
N VAL A 88 -9.17 -9.48 15.14
CA VAL A 88 -7.89 -10.19 15.34
C VAL A 88 -7.00 -10.14 14.09
N PHE A 89 -7.66 -10.17 12.93
CA PHE A 89 -7.05 -10.02 11.60
C PHE A 89 -7.68 -8.80 10.93
N PRO A 90 -7.21 -7.58 11.23
CA PRO A 90 -7.70 -6.42 10.52
C PRO A 90 -7.37 -6.52 9.03
N THR A 91 -8.33 -6.07 8.22
CA THR A 91 -8.21 -6.03 6.76
C THR A 91 -8.27 -4.58 6.31
N TYR A 92 -7.39 -4.26 5.36
CA TYR A 92 -7.24 -2.92 4.80
C TYR A 92 -7.39 -2.98 3.29
N ARG A 93 -7.85 -1.87 2.72
CA ARG A 93 -7.82 -1.59 1.30
C ARG A 93 -6.98 -0.35 1.06
N LEU A 94 -5.97 -0.45 0.22
CA LEU A 94 -5.20 0.71 -0.25
C LEU A 94 -5.55 0.99 -1.71
N THR A 95 -5.57 2.27 -2.06
CA THR A 95 -5.67 2.74 -3.44
C THR A 95 -4.42 3.54 -3.76
N ILE A 96 -3.66 3.08 -4.75
CA ILE A 96 -2.41 3.71 -5.21
C ILE A 96 -2.64 4.27 -6.60
N VAL A 97 -2.31 5.54 -6.77
CA VAL A 97 -2.59 6.33 -7.97
C VAL A 97 -1.27 6.87 -8.53
N PRO A 98 -0.46 6.05 -9.21
CA PRO A 98 0.89 6.43 -9.62
C PRO A 98 0.91 7.53 -10.69
N ASP A 99 -0.04 7.47 -11.63
CA ASP A 99 -0.07 8.35 -12.82
C ASP A 99 -1.24 9.35 -12.79
N GLY A 100 -1.83 9.57 -11.62
CA GLY A 100 -3.00 10.44 -11.43
C GLY A 100 -4.35 9.76 -11.64
N HIS A 101 -5.44 10.46 -11.26
CA HIS A 101 -6.77 9.87 -11.13
C HIS A 101 -7.41 9.36 -12.43
N ASN A 102 -7.01 9.87 -13.60
CA ASN A 102 -7.59 9.40 -14.87
C ASN A 102 -6.83 8.21 -15.48
N ALA A 103 -5.79 7.73 -14.81
CA ALA A 103 -4.99 6.59 -15.22
C ALA A 103 -5.40 5.33 -14.45
N PRO A 104 -5.01 4.14 -14.94
CA PRO A 104 -5.19 2.91 -14.18
C PRO A 104 -4.49 2.98 -12.81
N ILE A 105 -5.06 2.27 -11.84
CA ILE A 105 -4.65 2.31 -10.44
C ILE A 105 -4.32 0.92 -9.91
N TRP A 106 -3.60 0.86 -8.80
CA TRP A 106 -3.50 -0.36 -8.00
C TRP A 106 -4.48 -0.30 -6.82
N THR A 107 -5.27 -1.36 -6.66
CA THR A 107 -6.04 -1.63 -5.45
C THR A 107 -5.40 -2.79 -4.70
N LEU A 108 -5.08 -2.59 -3.43
CA LEU A 108 -4.48 -3.63 -2.59
C LEU A 108 -5.46 -4.03 -1.49
N GLY A 109 -5.71 -5.32 -1.34
CA GLY A 109 -6.23 -5.91 -0.12
C GLY A 109 -5.07 -6.36 0.77
N VAL A 110 -5.08 -5.97 2.04
CA VAL A 110 -4.03 -6.37 3.00
C VAL A 110 -4.68 -6.94 4.25
N MET A 111 -4.34 -8.17 4.60
CA MET A 111 -4.70 -8.77 5.88
C MET A 111 -3.45 -8.90 6.74
N MET A 112 -3.56 -8.47 7.99
CA MET A 112 -2.43 -8.51 8.93
C MET A 112 -2.89 -8.84 10.33
N THR A 113 -1.94 -9.15 11.20
CA THR A 113 -2.17 -9.42 12.61
C THR A 113 -1.11 -8.71 13.46
N TRP A 114 -1.50 -8.35 14.68
CA TRP A 114 -0.72 -7.50 15.58
C TRP A 114 -0.66 -8.08 17.01
N PRO A 115 -0.51 -9.40 17.21
CA PRO A 115 -0.50 -9.96 18.55
C PRO A 115 0.73 -9.44 19.30
N ARG A 116 0.50 -8.86 20.49
CA ARG A 116 1.57 -8.33 21.36
C ARG A 116 2.49 -7.34 20.64
N ASP A 117 1.90 -6.47 19.83
CA ASP A 117 2.57 -5.43 19.07
C ASP A 117 3.55 -5.89 17.97
N VAL A 118 3.56 -7.18 17.64
CA VAL A 118 4.33 -7.68 16.50
C VAL A 118 3.44 -7.65 15.25
N VAL A 119 3.71 -6.72 14.34
CA VAL A 119 3.01 -6.65 13.05
C VAL A 119 3.46 -7.80 12.17
N ARG A 120 2.49 -8.53 11.61
CA ARG A 120 2.73 -9.55 10.59
C ARG A 120 1.69 -9.42 9.49
N ILE A 121 2.16 -9.31 8.26
CA ILE A 121 1.32 -9.44 7.08
C ILE A 121 0.99 -10.92 6.90
N ILE A 122 -0.27 -11.22 6.61
CA ILE A 122 -0.76 -12.57 6.33
C ILE A 122 -1.02 -12.74 4.83
N GLU A 123 -1.59 -11.70 4.21
CA GLU A 123 -1.95 -11.71 2.80
C GLU A 123 -1.89 -10.30 2.21
N VAL A 124 -1.43 -10.23 0.96
CA VAL A 124 -1.49 -9.05 0.11
C VAL A 124 -2.05 -9.47 -1.24
N ASP A 125 -3.22 -8.96 -1.58
CA ASP A 125 -3.86 -9.15 -2.89
C ASP A 125 -3.79 -7.84 -3.67
N MET A 126 -3.20 -7.88 -4.86
CA MET A 126 -2.99 -6.67 -5.67
C MET A 126 -3.74 -6.76 -6.98
N PHE A 127 -4.49 -5.72 -7.31
CA PHE A 127 -5.18 -5.63 -8.59
C PHE A 127 -4.85 -4.33 -9.29
N TYR A 128 -4.30 -4.43 -10.50
CA TYR A 128 -4.12 -3.28 -11.38
C TYR A 128 -5.31 -3.18 -12.32
N GLY A 129 -6.04 -2.07 -12.27
CA GLY A 129 -7.33 -1.96 -12.92
C GLY A 129 -7.62 -0.57 -13.46
N PRO A 130 -8.77 -0.40 -14.14
CA PRO A 130 -9.24 0.91 -14.57
C PRO A 130 -9.34 1.87 -13.39
N PRO A 131 -9.32 3.20 -13.63
CA PRO A 131 -9.49 4.19 -12.58
C PRO A 131 -10.75 3.91 -11.76
N ALA A 132 -10.69 4.14 -10.45
CA ALA A 132 -11.88 4.04 -9.62
C ALA A 132 -12.92 5.10 -10.05
N PRO A 133 -14.23 4.82 -9.94
CA PRO A 133 -15.23 5.85 -10.12
C PRO A 133 -15.20 6.76 -8.87
N PHE A 134 -14.43 7.85 -8.93
CA PHE A 134 -14.35 8.86 -7.86
C PHE A 134 -15.49 9.87 -7.95
#